data_AF-A0A654ZFU4-F1
#
_entry.id   AF-A0A654ZFU4-F1
#
_cell.length_a   1.000
_cell.length_b   1.000
_cell.length_c   1.000
_cell.angle_alpha   90.00
_cell.angle_beta   90.00
_cell.angle_gamma   90.00
#
_symmetry.space_group_name_H-M   'P 1'
#
loop_
_entity.id
_entity.type
_entity.pdbx_description
1 polymer ?
#
loop_
_entity_poly.entity_id
_entity_poly.type
_entity_poly.pdbx_seq_one_letter_code
_entity_poly.pdbx_strand_id
1 'polypeptide(L)'
;MFATEPCTDSPLFELAQVVVTPHLGASTAEAQDRAGTDVAESVRLALAGEFVPDAVNVGGGVVNEEVAPWLDLVRKLGVLAGVLSDELPVSLSVQVRGELAAEEVEVLRLSALRGLFSAVIEDAVTFVNAPALAAERGVTAEICKASESPNHRSVVDVRAVGADGSVVTVSGTLYGPQLSQKIVQINGRHFDLRAQGINLIIHYVDRPGALGKIGTLLGTAGVNIQAAQLSEDAEGPGATILLRLDQDVPDDVRTAIAAAVDAYKLEVVDLS
;
A
#
# COMPACT_ATOMS: atom_id res chain seq x y z
N MET A 1 -34.53 11.05 -11.16
CA MET A 1 -34.08 12.35 -10.65
C MET A 1 -34.77 13.45 -11.44
N PHE A 2 -35.25 14.48 -10.76
CA PHE A 2 -35.79 15.70 -11.36
C PHE A 2 -34.84 16.86 -11.12
N ALA A 3 -34.97 17.94 -11.92
CA ALA A 3 -34.13 19.12 -11.78
C ALA A 3 -34.30 19.85 -10.43
N THR A 4 -35.47 19.71 -9.81
CA THR A 4 -35.75 20.21 -8.47
C THR A 4 -36.58 19.15 -7.76
N GLU A 5 -36.15 18.77 -6.55
CA GLU A 5 -36.83 17.78 -5.72
C GLU A 5 -37.19 18.40 -4.36
N PRO A 6 -38.38 18.10 -3.78
CA PRO A 6 -39.41 17.18 -4.27
C PRO A 6 -40.14 17.68 -5.53
N CYS A 7 -40.35 16.79 -6.51
CA CYS A 7 -41.07 17.12 -7.75
C CYS A 7 -42.43 16.42 -7.77
N THR A 8 -43.52 17.20 -7.76
CA THR A 8 -44.89 16.67 -7.69
C THR A 8 -45.80 17.16 -8.83
N ASP A 9 -45.28 18.00 -9.72
CA ASP A 9 -46.03 18.74 -10.73
C ASP A 9 -45.36 18.75 -12.12
N SER A 10 -44.43 17.82 -12.37
CA SER A 10 -43.77 17.73 -13.68
C SER A 10 -44.79 17.40 -14.78
N PRO A 11 -44.78 18.12 -15.92
CA PRO A 11 -45.58 17.75 -17.08
C PRO A 11 -45.29 16.34 -17.60
N LEU A 12 -44.13 15.77 -17.25
CA LEU A 12 -43.75 14.40 -17.58
C LEU A 12 -44.66 13.35 -16.92
N PHE A 13 -45.36 13.70 -15.83
CA PHE A 13 -46.26 12.78 -15.12
C PHE A 13 -47.54 12.46 -15.90
N GLU A 14 -47.89 13.29 -16.87
CA GLU A 14 -49.05 13.09 -17.75
C GLU A 14 -48.74 12.19 -18.96
N LEU A 15 -47.48 11.79 -19.14
CA LEU A 15 -47.02 11.05 -20.32
C LEU A 15 -46.84 9.56 -20.01
N ALA A 16 -47.80 8.73 -20.43
CA ALA A 16 -47.77 7.28 -20.16
C ALA A 16 -46.53 6.54 -20.70
N GLN A 17 -45.89 7.06 -21.75
CA GLN A 17 -44.62 6.51 -22.27
C GLN A 17 -43.39 6.83 -21.41
N VAL A 18 -43.53 7.64 -20.35
CA VAL A 18 -42.45 8.04 -19.44
C VAL A 18 -42.63 7.34 -18.09
N VAL A 19 -41.80 6.35 -17.81
CA VAL A 19 -41.75 5.72 -16.49
C VAL A 19 -40.96 6.61 -15.53
N VAL A 20 -41.59 6.99 -14.42
CA VAL A 20 -40.96 7.81 -13.37
C VAL A 20 -40.92 7.05 -12.04
N THR A 21 -39.85 7.26 -11.28
CA THR A 21 -39.71 6.78 -9.90
C THR A 21 -39.18 7.92 -9.02
N PRO A 22 -39.69 8.09 -7.78
CA PRO A 22 -39.34 9.21 -6.91
C PRO A 22 -37.97 8.99 -6.25
N HIS A 23 -36.89 9.11 -7.03
CA HIS A 23 -35.51 8.98 -6.55
C HIS A 23 -35.25 7.68 -5.77
N LEU A 24 -35.83 6.57 -6.23
CA LEU A 24 -35.70 5.28 -5.54
C LEU A 24 -34.39 4.53 -5.83
N GLY A 25 -33.43 5.17 -6.52
CA GLY A 25 -32.20 4.54 -7.00
C GLY A 25 -31.31 3.96 -5.89
N ALA A 26 -31.27 4.61 -4.72
CA ALA A 26 -30.54 4.15 -3.54
C ALA A 26 -31.48 3.72 -2.39
N SER A 27 -32.78 3.57 -2.67
CA SER A 27 -33.81 3.19 -1.69
C SER A 27 -33.92 1.67 -1.55
N THR A 28 -32.80 1.00 -1.30
CA THR A 28 -32.73 -0.44 -1.02
C THR A 28 -32.11 -0.69 0.34
N ALA A 29 -32.43 -1.82 0.97
CA ALA A 29 -31.88 -2.17 2.28
C ALA A 29 -30.36 -2.28 2.24
N GLU A 30 -29.82 -2.87 1.18
CA GLU A 30 -28.38 -3.11 0.98
C GLU A 30 -27.60 -1.80 0.78
N ALA A 31 -28.18 -0.83 0.08
CA ALA A 31 -27.55 0.47 -0.13
C ALA A 31 -27.52 1.28 1.19
N GLN A 32 -28.60 1.22 1.97
CA GLN A 32 -28.66 1.89 3.28
C GLN A 32 -27.74 1.23 4.31
N ASP A 33 -27.64 -0.10 4.32
CA ASP A 33 -26.72 -0.84 5.18
C ASP A 33 -25.26 -0.47 4.88
N ARG A 34 -24.88 -0.47 3.59
CA ARG A 34 -23.54 -0.06 3.16
C ARG A 34 -23.24 1.41 3.50
N ALA A 35 -24.16 2.33 3.23
CA ALA A 35 -23.99 3.73 3.63
C ALA A 35 -23.79 3.87 5.15
N GLY A 36 -24.45 3.02 5.95
CA GLY A 36 -24.29 2.94 7.40
C GLY A 36 -22.89 2.46 7.81
N THR A 37 -22.38 1.39 7.20
CA THR A 37 -21.02 0.90 7.50
C THR A 37 -19.93 1.87 7.05
N ASP A 38 -20.13 2.53 5.90
CA ASP A 38 -19.18 3.49 5.35
C ASP A 38 -19.04 4.70 6.29
N VAL A 39 -20.17 5.33 6.69
CA VAL A 39 -20.13 6.47 7.63
C VAL A 39 -19.61 6.07 9.01
N ALA A 40 -19.89 4.85 9.48
CA ALA A 40 -19.38 4.37 10.76
C ALA A 40 -17.84 4.27 10.74
N GLU A 41 -17.25 3.81 9.63
CA GLU A 41 -15.80 3.77 9.46
C GLU A 41 -15.22 5.19 9.34
N SER A 42 -15.83 6.09 8.57
CA SER A 42 -15.38 7.49 8.49
C SER A 42 -15.37 8.17 9.87
N VAL A 43 -16.39 7.93 10.70
CA VAL A 43 -16.47 8.46 12.07
C VAL A 43 -15.42 7.82 12.97
N ARG A 44 -15.20 6.50 12.87
CA ARG A 44 -14.14 5.81 13.62
C ARG A 44 -12.77 6.41 13.30
N LEU A 45 -12.45 6.60 12.02
CA LEU A 45 -11.21 7.22 11.55
C LEU A 45 -11.07 8.65 12.09
N ALA A 46 -12.12 9.46 11.99
CA ALA A 46 -12.12 10.83 12.47
C ALA A 46 -11.84 10.93 13.98
N LEU A 47 -12.49 10.07 14.78
CA LEU A 47 -12.31 10.03 16.24
C LEU A 47 -10.96 9.48 16.66
N ALA A 48 -10.36 8.60 15.85
CA ALA A 48 -9.00 8.09 16.05
C ALA A 48 -7.90 9.08 15.61
N GLY A 49 -8.28 10.24 15.02
CA GLY A 49 -7.33 11.19 14.44
C GLY A 49 -6.64 10.65 13.17
N GLU A 50 -7.23 9.63 12.56
CA GLU A 50 -6.78 9.07 11.28
C GLU A 50 -7.30 9.90 10.11
N PHE A 51 -6.77 9.65 8.91
CA PHE A 51 -7.26 10.31 7.71
C PHE A 51 -8.62 9.74 7.31
N VAL A 52 -9.53 10.63 6.95
CA VAL A 52 -10.90 10.30 6.57
C VAL A 52 -11.03 10.54 5.06
N PRO A 53 -10.97 9.48 4.22
CA PRO A 53 -10.99 9.62 2.76
C PRO A 53 -12.26 10.30 2.25
N ASP A 54 -13.39 10.03 2.90
CA ASP A 54 -14.72 10.55 2.53
C ASP A 54 -14.97 11.98 3.04
N ALA A 55 -13.98 12.60 3.69
CA ALA A 55 -14.18 13.93 4.24
C ALA A 55 -14.31 14.96 3.13
N VAL A 56 -15.47 15.61 3.10
CA VAL A 56 -15.82 16.61 2.07
C VAL A 56 -15.17 17.98 2.26
N ASN A 57 -14.48 18.20 3.39
CA ASN A 57 -14.00 19.52 3.81
C ASN A 57 -12.59 19.55 4.44
N VAL A 58 -11.78 18.50 4.27
CA VAL A 58 -10.40 18.47 4.78
C VAL A 58 -9.44 19.08 3.75
N GLY A 59 -8.37 19.74 4.22
CA GLY A 59 -7.31 20.29 3.36
C GLY A 59 -6.71 19.20 2.47
N GLY A 60 -6.99 19.29 1.16
CA GLY A 60 -6.71 18.24 0.18
C GLY A 60 -7.90 17.92 -0.73
N GLY A 61 -9.13 18.25 -0.31
CA GLY A 61 -10.35 17.96 -1.06
C GLY A 61 -10.80 16.50 -0.91
N VAL A 62 -11.92 16.16 -1.56
CA VAL A 62 -12.45 14.79 -1.62
C VAL A 62 -11.46 13.90 -2.37
N VAL A 63 -11.07 12.77 -1.77
CA VAL A 63 -10.28 11.75 -2.49
C VAL A 63 -11.22 10.99 -3.42
N ASN A 64 -10.86 10.88 -4.70
CA ASN A 64 -11.65 10.12 -5.66
C ASN A 64 -11.78 8.65 -5.20
N GLU A 65 -12.95 8.03 -5.40
CA GLU A 65 -13.22 6.62 -5.10
C GLU A 65 -12.22 5.68 -5.79
N GLU A 66 -11.69 6.05 -6.96
CA GLU A 66 -10.64 5.30 -7.66
C GLU A 66 -9.28 5.37 -6.95
N VAL A 67 -9.01 6.42 -6.18
CA VAL A 67 -7.73 6.67 -5.49
C VAL A 67 -7.76 6.20 -4.05
N ALA A 68 -8.91 6.28 -3.37
CA ALA A 68 -9.04 5.93 -1.96
C ALA A 68 -8.49 4.51 -1.61
N PRO A 69 -8.75 3.46 -2.40
CA PRO A 69 -8.20 2.12 -2.14
C PRO A 69 -6.65 2.05 -2.17
N TRP A 70 -5.98 2.98 -2.84
CA TRP A 70 -4.53 3.02 -2.97
C TRP A 70 -3.83 3.61 -1.75
N LEU A 71 -4.53 4.37 -0.89
CA LEU A 71 -3.95 5.04 0.28
C LEU A 71 -3.21 4.04 1.19
N ASP A 72 -3.88 2.96 1.56
CA ASP A 72 -3.30 1.96 2.46
C ASP A 72 -2.20 1.13 1.79
N LEU A 73 -2.36 0.79 0.50
CA LEU A 73 -1.29 0.12 -0.24
C LEU A 73 -0.03 1.00 -0.28
N VAL A 74 -0.16 2.28 -0.65
CA VAL A 74 0.99 3.19 -0.76
C VAL A 74 1.61 3.48 0.60
N ARG A 75 0.82 3.52 1.68
CA ARG A 75 1.34 3.51 3.06
C ARG A 75 2.24 2.28 3.29
N LYS A 76 1.78 1.08 2.97
CA LYS A 76 2.56 -0.16 3.12
C LYS A 76 3.83 -0.17 2.27
N LEU A 77 3.78 0.39 1.05
CA LEU A 77 4.97 0.58 0.22
C LEU A 77 5.97 1.53 0.88
N GLY A 78 5.50 2.60 1.52
CA GLY A 78 6.33 3.49 2.32
C GLY A 78 7.01 2.79 3.51
N VAL A 79 6.26 1.95 4.24
CA VAL A 79 6.81 1.10 5.31
C VAL A 79 7.92 0.19 4.77
N LEU A 80 7.63 -0.53 3.68
CA LEU A 80 8.60 -1.43 3.04
C LEU A 80 9.84 -0.69 2.56
N ALA A 81 9.68 0.46 1.93
CA ALA A 81 10.81 1.26 1.48
C ALA A 81 11.70 1.69 2.65
N GLY A 82 11.10 2.10 3.78
CA GLY A 82 11.82 2.45 5.00
C GLY A 82 12.58 1.27 5.62
N VAL A 83 11.91 0.13 5.80
CA VAL A 83 12.53 -1.10 6.37
C VAL A 83 13.65 -1.64 5.47
N LEU A 84 13.47 -1.55 4.14
CA LEU A 84 14.46 -2.04 3.18
C LEU A 84 15.62 -1.05 2.97
N SER A 85 15.49 0.22 3.37
CA SER A 85 16.63 1.14 3.46
C SER A 85 17.46 0.84 4.72
N ASP A 86 18.78 0.98 4.62
CA ASP A 86 19.68 0.76 5.78
C ASP A 86 19.68 1.96 6.73
N GLU A 87 19.47 3.15 6.18
CA GLU A 87 19.37 4.42 6.89
C GLU A 87 18.13 5.19 6.43
N LEU A 88 17.77 6.25 7.17
CA LEU A 88 16.65 7.11 6.78
C LEU A 88 16.94 7.76 5.41
N PRO A 89 16.06 7.58 4.40
CA PRO A 89 16.28 8.17 3.08
C PRO A 89 16.16 9.68 3.12
N VAL A 90 16.93 10.36 2.28
CA VAL A 90 16.89 11.83 2.10
C VAL A 90 15.78 12.27 1.14
N SER A 91 15.32 11.35 0.29
CA SER A 91 14.17 11.61 -0.58
C SER A 91 13.31 10.37 -0.83
N LEU A 92 12.02 10.63 -1.05
CA LEU A 92 11.01 9.65 -1.42
C LEU A 92 10.33 10.09 -2.73
N SER A 93 10.41 9.28 -3.77
CA SER A 93 9.77 9.53 -5.06
C SER A 93 8.65 8.52 -5.28
N VAL A 94 7.41 9.01 -5.38
CA VAL A 94 6.22 8.18 -5.63
C VAL A 94 5.88 8.28 -7.11
N GLN A 95 6.03 7.20 -7.86
CA GLN A 95 5.74 7.14 -9.28
C GLN A 95 4.42 6.40 -9.49
N VAL A 96 3.41 7.11 -9.98
CA VAL A 96 2.11 6.58 -10.34
C VAL A 96 2.08 6.34 -11.84
N ARG A 97 1.89 5.08 -12.25
CA ARG A 97 1.94 4.67 -13.65
C ARG A 97 0.63 4.03 -14.10
N GLY A 98 0.29 4.21 -15.37
CA GLY A 98 -0.86 3.56 -16.00
C GLY A 98 -2.16 4.33 -15.82
N GLU A 99 -3.28 3.62 -15.65
CA GLU A 99 -4.62 4.22 -15.59
C GLU A 99 -4.77 5.17 -14.40
N LEU A 100 -4.18 4.82 -13.25
CA LEU A 100 -4.21 5.66 -12.03
C LEU A 100 -3.53 7.03 -12.23
N ALA A 101 -2.65 7.18 -13.23
CA ALA A 101 -1.97 8.45 -13.51
C ALA A 101 -2.92 9.55 -14.01
N ALA A 102 -4.11 9.16 -14.51
CA ALA A 102 -5.16 10.09 -14.92
C ALA A 102 -5.86 10.77 -13.73
N GLU A 103 -5.74 10.21 -12.53
CA GLU A 103 -6.39 10.68 -11.32
C GLU A 103 -5.60 11.78 -10.59
N GLU A 104 -6.26 12.43 -9.63
CA GLU A 104 -5.64 13.31 -8.65
C GLU A 104 -5.06 12.50 -7.49
N VAL A 105 -3.73 12.43 -7.40
CA VAL A 105 -3.00 11.43 -6.60
C VAL A 105 -2.03 12.04 -5.59
N GLU A 106 -2.04 13.35 -5.38
CA GLU A 106 -1.16 14.03 -4.40
C GLU A 106 -1.23 13.40 -2.99
N VAL A 107 -2.40 12.89 -2.59
CA VAL A 107 -2.61 12.21 -1.31
C VAL A 107 -1.79 10.91 -1.16
N LEU A 108 -1.40 10.26 -2.27
CA LEU A 108 -0.55 9.07 -2.25
C LEU A 108 0.87 9.41 -1.79
N ARG A 109 1.37 10.61 -2.08
CA ARG A 109 2.65 11.09 -1.55
C ARG A 109 2.62 11.18 -0.02
N LEU A 110 1.54 11.71 0.54
CA LEU A 110 1.35 11.78 1.99
C LEU A 110 1.25 10.39 2.62
N SER A 111 0.57 9.46 1.94
CA SER A 111 0.47 8.07 2.37
C SER A 111 1.83 7.38 2.41
N ALA A 112 2.66 7.57 1.39
CA ALA A 112 4.02 7.01 1.32
C ALA A 112 4.91 7.57 2.44
N LEU A 113 4.87 8.89 2.68
CA LEU A 113 5.60 9.53 3.78
C LEU A 113 5.13 9.02 5.15
N ARG A 114 3.82 8.90 5.36
CA ARG A 114 3.26 8.34 6.60
C ARG A 114 3.78 6.93 6.84
N GLY A 115 3.77 6.09 5.80
CA GLY A 115 4.33 4.74 5.84
C GLY A 115 5.81 4.72 6.22
N LEU A 116 6.62 5.51 5.50
CA LEU A 116 8.05 5.65 5.77
C LEU A 116 8.32 6.01 7.23
N PHE A 117 7.66 7.04 7.75
CA PHE A 117 7.90 7.49 9.12
C PHE A 117 7.36 6.55 10.19
N SER A 118 6.29 5.81 9.91
CA SER A 118 5.80 4.77 10.84
C SER A 118 6.77 3.60 11.02
N ALA A 119 7.68 3.39 10.06
CA ALA A 119 8.72 2.37 10.17
C ALA A 119 9.90 2.82 11.05
N VAL A 120 10.06 4.13 11.28
CA VAL A 120 11.26 4.70 11.93
C VAL A 120 10.97 5.50 13.21
N ILE A 121 9.71 5.81 13.51
CA ILE A 121 9.31 6.68 14.62
C ILE A 121 8.23 6.02 15.47
N GLU A 122 8.36 6.16 16.80
CA GLU A 122 7.42 5.61 17.79
C GLU A 122 6.11 6.43 17.89
N ASP A 123 6.18 7.75 17.69
CA ASP A 123 5.01 8.64 17.73
C ASP A 123 4.10 8.46 16.50
N ALA A 124 2.79 8.60 16.72
CA ALA A 124 1.80 8.44 15.67
C ALA A 124 1.96 9.47 14.53
N VAL A 125 2.19 8.97 13.32
CA VAL A 125 2.26 9.78 12.09
C VAL A 125 0.88 9.86 11.43
N THR A 126 0.41 11.07 11.24
CA THR A 126 -0.85 11.45 10.60
C THR A 126 -0.59 12.10 9.24
N PHE A 127 -1.63 12.26 8.43
CA PHE A 127 -1.53 12.97 7.15
C PHE A 127 -1.24 14.46 7.32
N VAL A 128 -1.57 15.04 8.47
CA VAL A 128 -1.37 16.48 8.75
C VAL A 128 0.06 16.76 9.19
N ASN A 129 0.65 15.93 10.04
CA ASN A 129 2.02 16.14 10.55
C ASN A 129 3.12 15.53 9.66
N ALA A 130 2.81 14.55 8.79
CA ALA A 130 3.82 13.89 7.95
C ALA A 130 4.70 14.86 7.13
N PRO A 131 4.17 15.93 6.47
CA PRO A 131 5.01 16.88 5.75
C PRO A 131 5.93 17.71 6.64
N ALA A 132 5.45 18.14 7.80
CA ALA A 132 6.25 18.91 8.76
C ALA A 132 7.37 18.05 9.35
N LEU A 133 7.05 16.79 9.68
CA LEU A 133 8.01 15.79 10.16
C LEU A 133 9.08 15.47 9.11
N ALA A 134 8.67 15.38 7.83
CA ALA A 134 9.59 15.20 6.72
C ALA A 134 10.59 16.36 6.62
N ALA A 135 10.08 17.60 6.64
CA ALA A 135 10.91 18.80 6.57
C ALA A 135 11.87 18.91 7.77
N GLU A 136 11.41 18.60 8.99
CA GLU A 136 12.24 18.59 10.20
C GLU A 136 13.40 17.59 10.09
N ARG A 137 13.17 16.43 9.49
CA ARG A 137 14.17 15.38 9.31
C ARG A 137 14.94 15.46 7.99
N GLY A 138 14.73 16.51 7.20
CA GLY A 138 15.41 16.71 5.94
C GLY A 138 15.03 15.69 4.85
N VAL A 139 13.88 15.04 4.98
CA VAL A 139 13.33 14.12 3.97
C VAL A 139 12.45 14.90 3.01
N THR A 140 12.76 14.84 1.72
CA THR A 140 11.94 15.43 0.66
C THR A 140 11.03 14.39 0.02
N ALA A 141 9.86 14.79 -0.47
CA ALA A 141 8.98 13.88 -1.19
C ALA A 141 8.40 14.52 -2.45
N GLU A 142 8.40 13.75 -3.53
CA GLU A 142 7.85 14.11 -4.82
C GLU A 142 6.88 13.04 -5.33
N ILE A 143 5.99 13.44 -6.23
CA ILE A 143 5.12 12.54 -6.96
C ILE A 143 5.29 12.76 -8.45
N CYS A 144 5.37 11.66 -9.19
CA CYS A 144 5.53 11.63 -10.64
C CYS A 144 4.39 10.81 -11.25
N LYS A 145 3.84 11.27 -12.38
CA LYS A 145 2.78 10.56 -13.09
C LYS A 145 3.25 10.18 -14.50
N ALA A 146 2.97 8.95 -14.91
CA ALA A 146 3.22 8.48 -16.27
C ALA A 146 2.02 7.68 -16.77
N SER A 147 1.52 8.00 -17.97
CA SER A 147 0.39 7.26 -18.56
C SER A 147 0.74 5.82 -18.92
N GLU A 148 2.02 5.56 -19.20
CA GLU A 148 2.50 4.22 -19.54
C GLU A 148 2.90 3.43 -18.29
N SER A 149 2.34 2.23 -18.16
CA SER A 149 2.80 1.21 -17.23
C SER A 149 3.24 -0.02 -18.04
N PRO A 150 4.44 -0.58 -17.78
CA PRO A 150 5.03 -1.60 -18.65
C PRO A 150 4.33 -2.97 -18.55
N ASN A 151 3.56 -3.22 -17.48
CA ASN A 151 2.95 -4.53 -17.23
C ASN A 151 1.53 -4.41 -16.65
N HIS A 152 1.41 -3.90 -15.42
CA HIS A 152 0.10 -3.75 -14.77
C HIS A 152 -0.69 -2.58 -15.34
N ARG A 153 -2.03 -2.66 -15.36
CA ARG A 153 -2.88 -1.52 -15.77
C ARG A 153 -2.61 -0.25 -14.95
N SER A 154 -2.37 -0.43 -13.66
CA SER A 154 -1.89 0.61 -12.74
C SER A 154 -0.87 0.02 -11.77
N VAL A 155 0.20 0.76 -11.51
CA VAL A 155 1.22 0.41 -10.51
C VAL A 155 1.74 1.69 -9.85
N VAL A 156 2.03 1.60 -8.55
CA VAL A 156 2.72 2.66 -7.82
C VAL A 156 4.08 2.15 -7.40
N ASP A 157 5.13 2.87 -7.77
CA ASP A 157 6.49 2.64 -7.27
C ASP A 157 6.80 3.67 -6.19
N VAL A 158 7.23 3.22 -5.02
CA VAL A 158 7.82 4.07 -3.98
C VAL A 158 9.32 3.85 -3.99
N ARG A 159 10.06 4.89 -4.36
CA ARG A 159 11.51 4.90 -4.46
C ARG A 159 12.12 5.74 -3.34
N ALA A 160 12.81 5.09 -2.42
CA ALA A 160 13.58 5.74 -1.35
C ALA A 160 15.05 5.86 -1.76
N VAL A 161 15.64 7.04 -1.57
CA VAL A 161 17.04 7.32 -1.90
C VAL A 161 17.81 7.72 -0.65
N GLY A 162 18.87 6.99 -0.34
CA GLY A 162 19.78 7.25 0.77
C GLY A 162 20.72 8.42 0.52
N ALA A 163 21.34 8.95 1.57
CA ALA A 163 22.31 10.05 1.46
C ALA A 163 23.57 9.66 0.67
N ASP A 164 23.91 8.37 0.68
CA ASP A 164 25.01 7.76 -0.08
C ASP A 164 24.65 7.49 -1.56
N GLY A 165 23.40 7.76 -1.96
CA GLY A 165 22.89 7.49 -3.30
C GLY A 165 22.35 6.07 -3.51
N SER A 166 22.33 5.23 -2.48
CA SER A 166 21.65 3.94 -2.52
C SER A 166 20.16 4.11 -2.81
N VAL A 167 19.56 3.15 -3.51
CA VAL A 167 18.16 3.24 -3.96
C VAL A 167 17.42 1.97 -3.59
N VAL A 168 16.29 2.13 -2.92
CA VAL A 168 15.31 1.09 -2.69
C VAL A 168 14.05 1.42 -3.47
N THR A 169 13.53 0.46 -4.22
CA THR A 169 12.26 0.61 -4.96
C THR A 169 11.32 -0.52 -4.61
N VAL A 170 10.11 -0.18 -4.17
CA VAL A 170 9.05 -1.14 -3.86
C VAL A 170 7.80 -0.74 -4.64
N SER A 171 7.16 -1.71 -5.28
CA SER A 171 5.99 -1.44 -6.13
C SER A 171 4.78 -2.26 -5.74
N GLY A 172 3.61 -1.66 -5.90
CA GLY A 172 2.33 -2.30 -5.59
C GLY A 172 1.23 -2.01 -6.60
N THR A 173 0.23 -2.88 -6.63
CA THR A 173 -0.97 -2.76 -7.47
C THR A 173 -2.22 -3.25 -6.75
N LEU A 174 -3.38 -2.83 -7.24
CA LEU A 174 -4.70 -3.32 -6.86
C LEU A 174 -5.34 -3.98 -8.08
N TYR A 175 -5.90 -5.17 -7.91
CA TYR A 175 -6.70 -5.80 -8.97
C TYR A 175 -7.75 -6.77 -8.43
N GLY A 176 -8.64 -7.16 -9.33
CA GLY A 176 -9.73 -8.08 -9.04
C GLY A 176 -10.93 -7.41 -8.37
N PRO A 177 -12.03 -8.14 -8.18
CA PRO A 177 -13.28 -7.57 -7.67
C PRO A 177 -13.16 -7.02 -6.25
N GLN A 178 -12.20 -7.52 -5.47
CA GLN A 178 -11.94 -7.10 -4.10
C GLN A 178 -10.82 -6.08 -3.97
N LEU A 179 -10.31 -5.53 -5.09
CA LEU A 179 -9.19 -4.59 -5.12
C LEU A 179 -8.02 -5.05 -4.23
N SER A 180 -7.64 -6.33 -4.37
CA SER A 180 -6.67 -6.96 -3.48
C SER A 180 -5.31 -6.29 -3.61
N GLN A 181 -4.79 -5.80 -2.49
CA GLN A 181 -3.49 -5.14 -2.40
C GLN A 181 -2.35 -6.14 -2.62
N LYS A 182 -1.54 -5.92 -3.65
CA LYS A 182 -0.38 -6.76 -3.98
C LYS A 182 0.92 -5.96 -3.99
N ILE A 183 1.96 -6.54 -3.40
CA ILE A 183 3.36 -6.17 -3.65
C ILE A 183 3.79 -6.91 -4.90
N VAL A 184 4.29 -6.17 -5.89
CA VAL A 184 4.65 -6.71 -7.20
C VAL A 184 6.09 -6.50 -7.59
N GLN A 185 6.83 -5.65 -6.89
CA GLN A 185 8.26 -5.49 -7.15
C GLN A 185 9.02 -5.07 -5.89
N ILE A 186 10.24 -5.60 -5.74
CA ILE A 186 11.27 -5.07 -4.84
C ILE A 186 12.59 -5.03 -5.61
N ASN A 187 13.19 -3.84 -5.76
CA ASN A 187 14.50 -3.62 -6.41
C ASN A 187 14.64 -4.31 -7.79
N GLY A 188 13.57 -4.25 -8.60
CA GLY A 188 13.52 -4.86 -9.94
C GLY A 188 13.20 -6.36 -9.97
N ARG A 189 13.05 -7.01 -8.80
CA ARG A 189 12.56 -8.38 -8.68
C ARG A 189 11.04 -8.36 -8.63
N HIS A 190 10.40 -9.16 -9.48
CA HIS A 190 8.96 -9.14 -9.66
C HIS A 190 8.29 -10.26 -8.85
N PHE A 191 7.19 -9.93 -8.20
CA PHE A 191 6.42 -10.83 -7.36
C PHE A 191 4.92 -10.65 -7.54
N ASP A 192 4.12 -11.50 -6.89
CA ASP A 192 2.69 -11.29 -6.68
C ASP A 192 2.30 -11.84 -5.30
N LEU A 193 2.49 -11.02 -4.27
CA LEU A 193 2.16 -11.36 -2.88
C LEU A 193 1.24 -10.32 -2.26
N ARG A 194 0.31 -10.77 -1.40
CA ARG A 194 -0.62 -9.87 -0.72
C ARG A 194 0.13 -8.96 0.26
N ALA A 195 -0.18 -7.66 0.24
CA ALA A 195 0.34 -6.68 1.17
C ALA A 195 -0.39 -6.76 2.53
N GLN A 196 -0.19 -7.85 3.27
CA GLN A 196 -0.83 -8.08 4.58
C GLN A 196 0.03 -8.98 5.48
N GLY A 197 -0.17 -8.88 6.79
CA GLY A 197 0.42 -9.76 7.79
C GLY A 197 1.93 -9.61 7.92
N ILE A 198 2.54 -10.57 8.62
CA ILE A 198 3.97 -10.58 8.89
C ILE A 198 4.71 -11.10 7.66
N ASN A 199 5.65 -10.32 7.14
CA ASN A 199 6.44 -10.66 5.97
C ASN A 199 7.93 -10.64 6.31
N LEU A 200 8.63 -11.73 6.02
CA LEU A 200 10.08 -11.85 6.09
C LEU A 200 10.67 -11.64 4.69
N ILE A 201 11.54 -10.66 4.55
CA ILE A 201 12.30 -10.37 3.33
C ILE A 201 13.76 -10.73 3.56
N ILE A 202 14.35 -11.48 2.63
CA ILE A 202 15.77 -11.84 2.70
C ILE A 202 16.40 -11.60 1.33
N HIS A 203 17.48 -10.84 1.29
CA HIS A 203 18.40 -10.76 0.15
C HIS A 203 19.69 -11.47 0.52
N TYR A 204 20.06 -12.52 -0.22
CA TYR A 204 21.13 -13.44 0.15
C TYR A 204 21.89 -13.98 -1.07
N VAL A 205 23.07 -14.57 -0.85
CA VAL A 205 23.85 -15.24 -1.91
C VAL A 205 23.21 -16.58 -2.29
N ASP A 206 22.78 -16.73 -3.55
CA ASP A 206 22.15 -17.98 -3.97
C ASP A 206 23.16 -19.14 -4.06
N ARG A 207 22.87 -20.17 -3.27
CA ARG A 207 23.70 -21.38 -3.17
C ARG A 207 22.80 -22.60 -3.02
N PRO A 208 23.23 -23.77 -3.53
CA PRO A 208 22.45 -25.00 -3.41
C PRO A 208 21.98 -25.25 -1.97
N GLY A 209 20.66 -25.39 -1.81
CA GLY A 209 20.01 -25.67 -0.53
C GLY A 209 19.63 -24.43 0.30
N ALA A 210 19.84 -23.20 -0.16
CA ALA A 210 19.48 -21.98 0.57
C ALA A 210 18.00 -21.95 0.99
N LEU A 211 17.08 -22.16 0.05
CA LEU A 211 15.63 -22.23 0.34
C LEU A 211 15.30 -23.31 1.37
N GLY A 212 15.95 -24.47 1.28
CA GLY A 212 15.77 -25.58 2.22
C GLY A 212 16.21 -25.21 3.64
N LYS A 213 17.34 -24.51 3.79
CA LYS A 213 17.83 -24.02 5.08
C LYS A 213 16.86 -23.02 5.71
N ILE A 214 16.38 -22.04 4.93
CA ILE A 214 15.41 -21.04 5.39
C ILE A 214 14.13 -21.73 5.90
N GLY A 215 13.54 -22.59 5.06
CA GLY A 215 12.31 -23.31 5.42
C GLY A 215 12.48 -24.25 6.62
N THR A 216 13.63 -24.92 6.75
CA THR A 216 13.91 -25.82 7.88
C THR A 216 14.04 -25.05 9.18
N LEU A 217 14.75 -23.92 9.19
CA LEU A 217 14.92 -23.09 10.39
C LEU A 217 13.58 -22.51 10.86
N LEU A 218 12.79 -21.96 9.94
CA LEU A 218 11.45 -21.45 10.24
C LEU A 218 10.53 -22.56 10.77
N GLY A 219 10.49 -23.71 10.09
CA GLY A 219 9.67 -24.84 10.52
C GLY A 219 10.09 -25.43 11.86
N THR A 220 11.40 -25.46 12.16
CA THR A 220 11.93 -25.91 13.46
C THR A 220 11.52 -24.96 14.59
N ALA A 221 11.44 -23.66 14.29
CA ALA A 221 10.94 -22.64 15.21
C ALA A 221 9.39 -22.62 15.32
N GLY A 222 8.69 -23.49 14.59
CA GLY A 222 7.23 -23.56 14.61
C GLY A 222 6.53 -22.45 13.82
N VAL A 223 7.26 -21.72 12.97
CA VAL A 223 6.71 -20.62 12.14
C VAL A 223 6.17 -21.17 10.83
N ASN A 224 4.87 -20.94 10.55
CA ASN A 224 4.26 -21.40 9.30
C ASN A 224 4.46 -20.37 8.18
N ILE A 225 4.77 -20.87 6.98
CA ILE A 225 4.86 -20.06 5.76
C ILE A 225 3.51 -20.14 5.04
N GLN A 226 2.79 -19.02 4.98
CA GLN A 226 1.49 -18.92 4.31
C GLN A 226 1.62 -18.76 2.79
N ALA A 227 2.65 -18.02 2.36
CA ALA A 227 2.98 -17.81 0.97
C ALA A 227 4.46 -17.45 0.87
N ALA A 228 5.10 -17.82 -0.23
CA ALA A 228 6.47 -17.43 -0.50
C ALA A 228 6.64 -17.18 -1.99
N GLN A 229 7.46 -16.19 -2.32
CA GLN A 229 8.00 -16.04 -3.65
C GLN A 229 9.47 -15.68 -3.57
N LEU A 230 10.24 -16.22 -4.50
CA LEU A 230 11.67 -15.99 -4.63
C LEU A 230 11.98 -15.62 -6.07
N SER A 231 12.95 -14.74 -6.25
CA SER A 231 13.52 -14.39 -7.54
C SER A 231 15.02 -14.33 -7.39
N GLU A 232 15.74 -14.93 -8.32
CA GLU A 232 17.17 -14.68 -8.48
C GLU A 232 17.41 -13.25 -8.97
N ASP A 233 18.61 -12.74 -8.69
CA ASP A 233 19.06 -11.50 -9.28
C ASP A 233 19.30 -11.66 -10.79
N ALA A 234 18.86 -10.68 -11.58
CA ALA A 234 19.03 -10.67 -13.03
C ALA A 234 20.51 -10.56 -13.41
N GLU A 235 21.28 -9.87 -12.57
CA GLU A 235 22.72 -9.79 -12.63
C GLU A 235 23.28 -9.95 -11.23
N GLY A 236 24.28 -10.80 -11.05
CA GLY A 236 24.93 -11.06 -9.78
C GLY A 236 24.57 -12.42 -9.16
N PRO A 237 25.20 -12.78 -8.04
CA PRO A 237 25.03 -14.08 -7.39
C PRO A 237 23.90 -14.11 -6.35
N GLY A 238 23.12 -13.04 -6.22
CA GLY A 238 22.12 -12.89 -5.17
C GLY A 238 20.75 -13.44 -5.55
N ALA A 239 19.90 -13.63 -4.54
CA ALA A 239 18.48 -13.90 -4.68
C ALA A 239 17.70 -13.16 -3.59
N THR A 240 16.49 -12.75 -3.92
CA THR A 240 15.55 -12.14 -2.97
C THR A 240 14.35 -13.05 -2.78
N ILE A 241 14.00 -13.32 -1.51
CA ILE A 241 12.80 -14.06 -1.13
C ILE A 241 11.92 -13.21 -0.23
N LEU A 242 10.61 -13.28 -0.45
CA LEU A 242 9.59 -12.71 0.41
C LEU A 242 8.66 -13.83 0.88
N LEU A 243 8.53 -13.99 2.21
CA LEU A 243 7.70 -14.99 2.84
C LEU A 243 6.65 -14.30 3.71
N ARG A 244 5.37 -14.65 3.54
CA ARG A 244 4.33 -14.26 4.50
C ARG A 244 4.18 -15.34 5.55
N LEU A 245 4.23 -14.95 6.82
CA LEU A 245 4.30 -15.81 7.99
C LEU A 245 3.03 -15.67 8.83
N ASP A 246 2.79 -16.64 9.72
CA ASP A 246 1.68 -16.60 10.69
C ASP A 246 2.03 -15.89 12.00
N GLN A 247 3.32 -15.76 12.30
CA GLN A 247 3.85 -15.13 13.51
C GLN A 247 5.23 -14.53 13.25
N ASP A 248 5.75 -13.78 14.23
CA ASP A 248 7.06 -13.16 14.16
C ASP A 248 8.19 -14.21 14.27
N VAL A 249 9.38 -13.86 13.77
CA VAL A 249 10.57 -14.70 13.80
C VAL A 249 11.47 -14.27 14.98
N PRO A 250 11.77 -15.15 15.94
CA PRO A 250 12.69 -14.85 17.03
C PRO A 250 14.09 -14.41 16.55
N ASP A 251 14.74 -13.50 17.28
CA ASP A 251 16.03 -12.90 16.87
C ASP A 251 17.17 -13.92 16.68
N ASP A 252 17.20 -14.96 17.50
CA ASP A 252 18.15 -16.07 17.37
C ASP A 252 17.93 -16.84 16.07
N VAL A 253 16.67 -17.05 15.68
CA VAL A 253 16.28 -17.67 14.40
C VAL A 253 16.61 -16.74 13.23
N ARG A 254 16.35 -15.44 13.33
CA ARG A 254 16.74 -14.44 12.30
C ARG A 254 18.26 -14.47 12.06
N THR A 255 19.04 -14.45 13.15
CA THR A 255 20.51 -14.53 13.10
C THR A 255 20.98 -15.84 12.47
N ALA A 256 20.36 -16.97 12.84
CA ALA A 256 20.67 -18.27 12.28
C ALA A 256 20.35 -18.35 10.77
N ILE A 257 19.22 -17.81 10.34
CA ILE A 257 18.84 -17.75 8.93
C ILE A 257 19.85 -16.90 8.16
N ALA A 258 20.15 -15.68 8.62
CA ALA A 258 21.09 -14.78 7.97
C ALA A 258 22.46 -15.45 7.77
N ALA A 259 23.00 -16.11 8.79
CA ALA A 259 24.27 -16.84 8.72
C ALA A 259 24.21 -18.07 7.79
N ALA A 260 23.07 -18.78 7.75
CA ALA A 260 22.93 -20.01 6.97
C ALA A 260 22.95 -19.78 5.46
N VAL A 261 22.50 -18.59 5.01
CA VAL A 261 22.42 -18.21 3.60
C VAL A 261 23.39 -17.10 3.19
N ASP A 262 24.09 -16.46 4.13
CA ASP A 262 24.94 -15.28 3.88
C ASP A 262 24.08 -14.13 3.33
N ALA A 263 23.14 -13.71 4.17
CA ALA A 263 22.20 -12.65 3.86
C ALA A 263 22.88 -11.28 3.90
N TYR A 264 22.68 -10.49 2.84
CA TYR A 264 23.01 -9.07 2.81
C TYR A 264 21.99 -8.26 3.62
N LYS A 265 20.72 -8.66 3.53
CA LYS A 265 19.61 -8.04 4.25
C LYS A 265 18.60 -9.09 4.69
N LEU A 266 18.11 -8.96 5.92
CA LEU A 266 17.05 -9.79 6.47
C LEU A 266 16.17 -8.91 7.34
N GLU A 267 14.91 -8.75 6.94
CA GLU A 267 13.96 -7.87 7.64
C GLU A 267 12.62 -8.57 7.83
N VAL A 268 11.98 -8.32 8.97
CA VAL A 268 10.61 -8.72 9.24
C VAL A 268 9.74 -7.47 9.38
N VAL A 269 8.65 -7.42 8.65
CA VAL A 269 7.73 -6.28 8.61
C VAL A 269 6.29 -6.76 8.70
N ASP A 270 5.48 -6.10 9.54
CA ASP A 270 4.02 -6.31 9.56
C ASP A 270 3.36 -5.31 8.59
N LEU A 271 2.60 -5.85 7.64
CA LEU A 271 1.88 -5.10 6.61
C LEU A 271 0.37 -5.13 6.83
N SER A 272 -0.06 -5.40 8.05
CA SER A 272 -1.47 -5.34 8.45
C SER A 272 -2.02 -3.89 8.47
#